data_AF-A0A7S3FQE1-F1
#
_entry.id   AF-A0A7S3FQE1-F1
#
_cell.length_a   1.000
_cell.length_b   1.000
_cell.length_c   1.000
_cell.angle_alpha   90.00
_cell.angle_beta   90.00
_cell.angle_gamma   90.00
#
_symmetry.space_group_name_H-M   'P 1'
#
loop_
_entity.id
_entity.type
_entity.pdbx_description
1 polymer ?
#
loop_
_entity_poly.entity_id
_entity_poly.type
_entity_poly.pdbx_seq_one_letter_code
_entity_poly.pdbx_strand_id
1 'polypeptide(L)'
;NKSSWLELCKEVDRCVGRTKDPMKRRQLAKCKDEIVFAYTYPKLDIEVSKKRNHLLKAPFCVHPKTGRVCVPIDPERAEDFDPDRDAPTIFQLLEELDSGAERTSMSENVELFEDLFLKGLSRSTQEELAAKTREAVGMAVDF
;
A
#
# COMPACT_ATOMS: atom_id res chain seq x y z
N ASN A 1 -11.50 11.58 -21.99
CA ASN A 1 -10.97 12.91 -22.36
C ASN A 1 -9.47 12.85 -22.67
N LYS A 2 -9.05 12.00 -23.63
CA LYS A 2 -7.63 11.77 -23.95
C LYS A 2 -7.06 12.84 -24.91
N SER A 3 -7.93 13.44 -25.71
CA SER A 3 -7.60 14.49 -26.68
C SER A 3 -7.08 15.76 -26.00
N SER A 4 -7.74 16.25 -24.94
CA SER A 4 -7.33 17.47 -24.25
C SER A 4 -5.97 17.34 -23.56
N TRP A 5 -5.63 16.16 -23.00
CA TRP A 5 -4.31 15.91 -22.43
C TRP A 5 -3.20 15.95 -23.50
N LEU A 6 -3.44 15.33 -24.66
CA LEU A 6 -2.49 15.35 -25.77
C LEU A 6 -2.29 16.76 -26.33
N GLU A 7 -3.36 17.56 -26.40
CA GLU A 7 -3.29 18.96 -26.81
C GLU A 7 -2.46 19.80 -25.83
N LEU A 8 -2.70 19.63 -24.52
CA LEU A 8 -1.90 20.27 -23.47
C LEU A 8 -0.42 19.93 -23.60
N CYS A 9 -0.07 18.64 -23.70
CA CYS A 9 1.32 18.20 -23.83
C CYS A 9 2.00 18.84 -25.04
N LYS A 10 1.33 18.84 -26.20
CA LYS A 10 1.83 19.48 -27.43
C LYS A 10 2.06 20.97 -27.25
N GLU A 11 1.15 21.68 -26.58
CA GLU A 11 1.28 23.12 -26.37
C GLU A 11 2.40 23.45 -25.38
N VAL A 12 2.56 22.65 -24.32
CA VAL A 12 3.67 22.79 -23.37
C VAL A 12 5.01 22.60 -24.08
N ASP A 13 5.17 21.56 -24.89
CA ASP A 13 6.41 21.29 -25.62
C ASP A 13 6.74 22.43 -26.61
N ARG A 14 5.72 22.96 -27.29
CA ARG A 14 5.85 24.14 -28.16
C ARG A 14 6.31 25.37 -27.37
N CYS A 15 5.73 25.63 -26.20
CA CYS A 15 6.09 26.76 -25.35
C CYS A 15 7.53 26.65 -24.81
N VAL A 16 7.97 25.44 -24.43
CA VAL A 16 9.34 25.16 -23.99
C VAL A 16 10.36 25.52 -25.08
N GLY A 17 10.09 25.14 -26.34
CA GLY A 17 10.98 25.44 -27.47
C GLY A 17 11.03 26.92 -27.88
N ARG A 18 9.97 27.70 -27.60
CA ARG A 18 9.87 29.11 -27.99
C ARG A 18 10.38 30.09 -26.93
N THR A 19 10.29 29.74 -25.65
CA THR A 19 10.64 30.68 -24.58
C THR A 19 12.14 30.95 -24.52
N LYS A 20 12.52 32.23 -24.47
CA LYS A 20 13.90 32.66 -24.21
C LYS A 20 14.21 32.78 -22.71
N ASP A 21 13.18 32.82 -21.87
CA ASP A 21 13.30 32.91 -20.41
C ASP A 21 13.67 31.54 -19.82
N PRO A 22 14.86 31.39 -19.20
CA PRO A 22 15.32 30.13 -18.65
C PRO A 22 14.49 29.65 -17.45
N MET A 23 13.92 30.55 -16.66
CA MET A 23 13.10 30.18 -15.50
C MET A 23 11.76 29.61 -15.94
N LYS A 24 11.08 30.28 -16.88
CA LYS A 24 9.84 29.77 -17.48
C LYS A 24 10.06 28.45 -18.21
N ARG A 25 11.19 28.30 -18.91
CA ARG A 25 11.54 27.04 -19.59
C ARG A 25 11.60 25.88 -18.59
N ARG A 26 12.25 26.09 -17.44
CA ARG A 26 12.36 25.08 -16.38
C ARG A 26 11.01 24.73 -15.77
N GLN A 27 10.15 25.73 -15.54
CA GLN A 27 8.79 25.50 -15.01
C GLN A 27 7.93 24.71 -16.00
N LEU A 28 7.88 25.13 -17.26
CA LEU A 28 7.13 24.43 -18.30
C LEU A 28 7.63 23.00 -18.52
N ALA A 29 8.93 22.77 -18.43
CA ALA A 29 9.51 21.44 -18.55
C ALA A 29 9.02 20.48 -17.45
N LYS A 30 8.76 20.98 -16.23
CA LYS A 30 8.27 20.19 -15.09
C LYS A 30 6.74 20.10 -15.01
N CYS A 31 6.03 21.04 -15.64
CA CYS A 31 4.59 21.18 -15.50
C CYS A 31 3.82 19.88 -15.81
N LYS A 32 4.24 19.11 -16.82
CA LYS A 32 3.60 17.82 -17.14
C LYS A 32 3.72 16.83 -15.99
N ASP A 33 4.90 16.69 -15.40
CA ASP A 33 5.17 15.79 -14.28
C ASP A 33 4.46 16.28 -13.01
N GLU A 34 4.43 17.59 -12.77
CA GLU A 34 3.71 18.19 -11.64
C GLU A 34 2.20 17.92 -11.73
N ILE A 35 1.61 17.98 -12.93
CA ILE A 35 0.21 17.60 -13.12
C ILE A 35 0.02 16.11 -12.85
N VAL A 36 0.86 15.24 -13.42
CA VAL A 36 0.77 13.80 -13.15
C VAL A 36 0.83 13.54 -11.64
N PHE A 37 1.83 14.07 -10.94
CA PHE A 37 1.95 13.90 -9.49
C PHE A 37 0.77 14.46 -8.70
N ALA A 38 0.23 15.63 -9.08
CA ALA A 38 -0.91 16.21 -8.38
C ALA A 38 -2.15 15.31 -8.40
N TYR A 39 -2.31 14.50 -9.45
CA TYR A 39 -3.48 13.62 -9.62
C TYR A 39 -3.22 12.15 -9.27
N THR A 40 -1.99 11.65 -9.40
CA THR A 40 -1.68 10.22 -9.24
C THR A 40 -0.78 9.89 -8.06
N TYR A 41 -0.06 10.87 -7.50
CA TYR A 41 0.80 10.60 -6.36
C TYR A 41 -0.01 10.28 -5.10
N PRO A 42 0.35 9.26 -4.30
CA PRO A 42 -0.32 8.93 -3.06
C PRO A 42 -0.37 10.11 -2.08
N LYS A 43 -1.57 10.50 -1.66
CA LYS A 43 -1.78 11.55 -0.65
C LYS A 43 -1.68 10.91 0.74
N LEU A 44 -0.51 11.06 1.36
CA LEU A 44 -0.24 10.49 2.67
C LEU A 44 -0.89 11.32 3.79
N ASP A 45 -1.62 10.66 4.69
CA ASP A 45 -2.03 11.27 5.95
C ASP A 45 -0.83 11.32 6.89
N ILE A 46 -0.21 12.49 6.99
CA ILE A 46 1.05 12.65 7.72
C ILE A 46 0.92 12.41 9.23
N GLU A 47 -0.26 12.62 9.82
CA GLU A 47 -0.43 12.51 11.27
C GLU A 47 -0.38 11.05 11.75
N VAL A 48 -0.64 10.09 10.86
CA VAL A 48 -0.56 8.66 11.18
C VAL A 48 0.89 8.15 11.27
N SER A 49 1.85 8.86 10.67
CA SER A 49 3.27 8.46 10.64
C SER A 49 4.17 9.33 11.51
N LYS A 50 3.72 10.50 11.96
CA LYS A 50 4.53 11.45 12.76
C LYS A 50 4.76 11.03 14.21
N LYS A 51 3.75 10.44 14.86
CA LYS A 51 3.75 10.18 16.30
C LYS A 51 3.70 8.69 16.58
N ARG A 52 4.56 8.22 17.47
CA ARG A 52 4.64 6.79 17.86
C ARG A 52 3.41 6.28 18.62
N ASN A 53 2.60 7.18 19.19
CA ASN A 53 1.40 6.83 19.97
C ASN A 53 0.10 6.94 19.16
N HIS A 54 0.19 7.06 17.83
CA HIS A 54 -0.99 7.06 16.98
C HIS A 54 -1.66 5.68 17.00
N LEU A 55 -2.96 5.63 17.27
CA LEU A 55 -3.74 4.40 17.27
C LEU A 55 -4.24 4.13 15.86
N LEU A 56 -3.91 2.95 15.33
CA LEU A 56 -4.41 2.48 14.04
C LEU A 56 -5.42 1.34 14.23
N LYS A 57 -6.32 1.21 13.27
CA LYS A 57 -7.27 0.10 13.20
C LYS A 57 -6.50 -1.23 13.09
N ALA A 58 -6.86 -2.21 13.91
CA ALA A 58 -6.29 -3.54 13.80
C ALA A 58 -6.77 -4.25 12.52
N PRO A 59 -5.95 -5.16 11.95
CA PRO A 59 -6.40 -6.06 10.88
C PRO A 59 -7.65 -6.85 11.31
N PHE A 60 -8.46 -7.25 10.32
CA PHE A 60 -9.68 -8.03 10.49
C PHE A 60 -10.82 -7.38 11.28
N CYS A 61 -10.67 -6.12 11.72
CA CYS A 61 -11.79 -5.39 12.30
C CYS A 61 -12.87 -5.08 11.25
N VAL A 62 -14.14 -5.27 11.63
CA VAL A 62 -15.30 -4.90 10.80
C VAL A 62 -15.44 -3.38 10.73
N HIS A 63 -15.61 -2.82 9.53
CA HIS A 63 -15.88 -1.40 9.36
C HIS A 63 -17.38 -1.12 9.63
N PRO A 64 -17.73 -0.25 10.59
CA PRO A 64 -19.09 -0.18 11.13
C PRO A 64 -20.13 0.29 10.11
N LYS A 65 -19.73 1.15 9.15
CA LYS A 65 -20.66 1.69 8.14
C LYS A 65 -20.89 0.74 6.97
N THR A 66 -19.90 -0.05 6.60
CA THR A 66 -19.96 -0.90 5.40
C THR A 66 -20.15 -2.38 5.73
N GLY A 67 -19.97 -2.79 6.98
CA GLY A 67 -19.99 -4.19 7.39
C GLY A 67 -18.83 -5.02 6.83
N ARG A 68 -17.91 -4.42 6.06
CA ARG A 68 -16.77 -5.11 5.44
C ARG A 68 -15.66 -5.38 6.46
N VAL A 69 -15.04 -6.55 6.34
CA VAL A 69 -13.84 -6.91 7.11
C VAL A 69 -12.62 -6.20 6.53
N CYS A 70 -11.76 -5.63 7.38
CA CYS A 70 -10.48 -5.09 6.93
C CYS A 70 -9.45 -6.19 6.71
N VAL A 71 -9.41 -6.71 5.49
CA VAL A 71 -8.54 -7.81 5.07
C VAL A 71 -7.16 -7.31 4.63
N PRO A 72 -6.11 -8.15 4.73
CA PRO A 72 -4.82 -7.88 4.11
C PRO A 72 -4.94 -7.81 2.58
N ILE A 73 -4.00 -7.10 1.93
CA ILE A 73 -3.91 -6.98 0.48
C ILE A 73 -2.55 -7.51 0.05
N ASP A 74 -2.53 -8.36 -0.97
CA ASP A 74 -1.30 -8.86 -1.58
C ASP A 74 -0.58 -7.70 -2.29
N PRO A 75 0.66 -7.34 -1.90
CA PRO A 75 1.39 -6.26 -2.54
C PRO A 75 1.72 -6.52 -4.01
N GLU A 76 1.86 -7.78 -4.44
CA GLU A 76 2.15 -8.13 -5.85
C GLU A 76 0.89 -8.02 -6.72
N ARG A 77 -0.29 -8.09 -6.11
CA ARG A 77 -1.59 -8.06 -6.80
C ARG A 77 -2.50 -6.92 -6.32
N ALA A 78 -1.91 -5.88 -5.76
CA ALA A 78 -2.66 -4.78 -5.15
C ALA A 78 -3.55 -4.02 -6.14
N GLU A 79 -3.18 -4.01 -7.43
CA GLU A 79 -3.97 -3.39 -8.51
C GLU A 79 -5.22 -4.18 -8.90
N ASP A 80 -5.26 -5.48 -8.60
CA ASP A 80 -6.43 -6.35 -8.87
C ASP A 80 -7.51 -6.24 -7.77
N PHE A 81 -7.12 -5.73 -6.59
CA PHE A 81 -7.98 -5.72 -5.41
C PHE A 81 -9.10 -4.68 -5.54
N ASP A 82 -10.33 -5.16 -5.51
CA ASP A 82 -11.56 -4.37 -5.49
C ASP A 82 -12.16 -4.39 -4.07
N PRO A 83 -12.12 -3.29 -3.32
CA PRO A 83 -12.66 -3.24 -1.96
C PRO A 83 -14.15 -3.59 -1.86
N ASP A 84 -14.91 -3.41 -2.95
CA ASP A 84 -16.34 -3.67 -2.94
C ASP A 84 -16.71 -5.12 -3.26
N ARG A 85 -15.84 -5.80 -3.99
CA ARG A 85 -16.02 -7.20 -4.38
C ARG A 85 -15.24 -8.17 -3.49
N ASP A 86 -13.99 -7.84 -3.18
CA ASP A 86 -13.04 -8.79 -2.61
C ASP A 86 -12.99 -8.75 -1.07
N ALA A 87 -13.43 -7.66 -0.44
CA ALA A 87 -13.53 -7.59 1.02
C ALA A 87 -14.91 -8.12 1.51
N PRO A 88 -14.95 -9.26 2.21
CA PRO A 88 -16.20 -9.89 2.63
C PRO A 88 -16.93 -9.06 3.68
N THR A 89 -18.26 -9.19 3.70
CA THR A 89 -19.09 -8.55 4.72
C THR A 89 -19.34 -9.49 5.88
N ILE A 90 -19.52 -8.93 7.08
CA ILE A 90 -19.86 -9.73 8.27
C ILE A 90 -21.18 -10.51 8.09
N PHE A 91 -22.15 -9.93 7.38
CA PHE A 91 -23.43 -10.58 7.11
C PHE A 91 -23.27 -11.80 6.20
N GLN A 92 -22.48 -11.67 5.13
CA GLN A 92 -22.14 -12.79 4.26
C GLN A 92 -21.45 -13.91 5.04
N LEU A 93 -20.46 -13.58 5.89
CA LEU A 93 -19.74 -14.58 6.67
C LEU A 93 -20.64 -15.31 7.68
N LEU A 94 -21.62 -14.62 8.26
CA LEU A 94 -22.62 -15.23 9.14
C LEU A 94 -23.55 -16.18 8.37
N GLU A 95 -24.03 -15.77 7.19
CA GLU A 95 -24.86 -16.62 6.33
C GLU A 95 -24.11 -17.89 5.87
N GLU A 96 -22.84 -17.75 5.48
CA GLU A 96 -21.99 -18.89 5.10
C GLU A 96 -21.83 -19.86 6.29
N LEU A 97 -21.61 -19.33 7.50
CA LEU A 97 -21.47 -20.15 8.70
C LEU A 97 -22.77 -20.87 9.05
N ASP A 98 -23.92 -20.16 9.02
CA ASP A 98 -25.24 -20.72 9.32
C ASP A 98 -25.66 -21.77 8.28
N SER A 99 -25.16 -21.66 7.04
CA SER A 99 -25.36 -22.68 6.00
C SER A 99 -24.56 -23.97 6.22
N GLY A 100 -23.66 -23.99 7.21
CA GLY A 100 -22.80 -25.12 7.53
C GLY A 100 -21.54 -25.21 6.65
N ALA A 101 -21.08 -24.10 6.08
CA ALA A 101 -19.86 -24.09 5.28
C ALA A 101 -18.62 -24.42 6.14
N GLU A 102 -17.80 -25.37 5.68
CA GLU A 102 -16.52 -25.72 6.33
C GLU A 102 -15.45 -24.62 6.18
N ARG A 103 -15.54 -23.83 5.09
CA ARG A 103 -14.68 -22.68 4.80
C ARG A 103 -15.54 -21.52 4.35
N THR A 104 -15.25 -20.33 4.87
CA THR A 104 -15.91 -19.08 4.49
C THR A 104 -15.04 -18.32 3.49
N SER A 105 -15.59 -17.28 2.88
CA SER A 105 -14.83 -16.35 2.04
C SER A 105 -13.70 -15.61 2.78
N MET A 106 -13.65 -15.74 4.11
CA MET A 106 -12.59 -15.20 4.95
C MET A 106 -11.30 -16.04 4.92
N SER A 107 -11.37 -17.34 4.58
CA SER A 107 -10.23 -18.26 4.69
C SER A 107 -9.02 -17.82 3.85
N GLU A 108 -9.24 -17.36 2.62
CA GLU A 108 -8.16 -16.89 1.73
C GLU A 108 -7.42 -15.67 2.33
N ASN A 109 -8.14 -14.79 2.99
CA ASN A 109 -7.57 -13.60 3.62
C ASN A 109 -6.73 -13.93 4.86
N VAL A 110 -7.09 -15.00 5.58
CA VAL A 110 -6.30 -15.50 6.72
C VAL A 110 -5.02 -16.18 6.23
N GLU A 111 -5.15 -17.05 5.23
CA GLU A 111 -4.00 -17.73 4.60
C GLU A 111 -2.99 -16.71 4.05
N LEU A 112 -3.47 -15.66 3.37
CA LEU A 112 -2.64 -14.56 2.87
C LEU A 112 -1.86 -13.86 4.00
N PHE A 113 -2.51 -13.59 5.13
CA PHE A 113 -1.87 -12.96 6.29
C PHE A 113 -0.80 -13.86 6.92
N GLU A 114 -1.10 -15.15 7.06
CA GLU A 114 -0.14 -16.12 7.58
C GLU A 114 1.08 -16.23 6.69
N ASP A 115 0.86 -16.35 5.38
CA ASP A 115 1.91 -16.62 4.40
C ASP A 115 2.83 -15.43 4.16
N LEU A 116 2.25 -14.25 3.92
CA LEU A 116 3.04 -13.07 3.56
C LEU A 116 3.58 -12.34 4.79
N PHE A 117 2.77 -12.21 5.84
CA PHE A 117 3.14 -11.39 7.00
C PHE A 117 3.75 -12.21 8.11
N LEU A 118 3.04 -13.21 8.66
CA LEU A 118 3.51 -13.93 9.86
C LEU A 118 4.75 -14.79 9.59
N LYS A 119 4.78 -15.54 8.49
CA LYS A 119 5.96 -16.33 8.10
C LYS A 119 7.15 -15.44 7.75
N GLY A 120 6.90 -14.33 7.04
CA GLY A 120 7.91 -13.34 6.70
C GLY A 120 8.56 -12.70 7.94
N LEU A 121 7.73 -12.23 8.88
CA LEU A 121 8.19 -11.69 10.17
C LEU A 121 8.94 -12.73 11.01
N SER A 122 8.46 -13.97 11.06
CA SER A 122 9.12 -15.04 11.83
C SER A 122 10.53 -15.29 11.31
N ARG A 123 10.69 -15.36 9.98
CA ARG A 123 12.01 -15.53 9.35
C ARG A 123 12.94 -14.36 9.66
N SER A 124 12.46 -13.13 9.47
CA SER A 124 13.26 -11.92 9.73
C SER A 124 13.71 -11.83 11.18
N THR A 125 12.82 -12.17 12.13
CA THR A 125 13.13 -12.18 13.57
C THR A 125 14.20 -13.23 13.91
N GLN A 126 14.09 -14.42 13.32
CA GLN A 126 15.08 -15.49 13.50
C GLN A 126 16.45 -15.11 12.94
N GLU A 127 16.50 -14.50 11.75
CA GLU A 127 17.73 -14.02 11.13
C GLU A 127 18.41 -12.92 11.97
N GLU A 128 17.62 -11.98 12.49
CA GLU A 128 18.12 -10.90 13.34
C GLU A 128 18.68 -11.45 14.67
N LEU A 129 17.98 -12.41 15.29
CA LEU A 129 18.45 -13.07 16.51
C LEU A 129 19.77 -13.83 16.25
N ALA A 130 19.84 -14.60 15.17
CA ALA A 130 21.04 -15.34 14.79
C ALA A 130 22.23 -14.41 14.44
N ALA A 131 21.97 -13.24 13.84
CA ALA A 131 22.99 -12.23 13.62
C ALA A 131 23.54 -11.67 14.94
N LYS A 132 22.66 -11.27 15.86
CA LYS A 132 23.05 -10.78 17.19
C LYS A 132 23.84 -11.82 17.99
N THR A 133 23.46 -13.10 17.91
CA THR A 133 24.22 -14.19 18.55
C THR A 133 25.62 -14.32 17.96
N ARG A 134 25.78 -14.25 16.63
CA ARG A 134 27.10 -14.33 15.98
C ARG A 134 28.01 -13.17 16.36
N GLU A 135 27.48 -11.95 16.40
CA GLU A 135 28.22 -10.77 16.83
C GLU A 135 28.69 -10.90 18.29
N ALA A 136 27.78 -11.31 19.19
CA ALA A 136 28.11 -11.50 20.60
C ALA A 136 29.18 -12.58 20.82
N VAL A 137 29.12 -13.67 20.05
CA VAL A 137 30.16 -14.72 20.09
C VAL A 137 31.48 -14.20 19.53
N GLY A 138 31.49 -13.49 18.39
CA GLY A 138 32.69 -12.90 17.80
C GLY A 138 33.43 -11.97 18.76
N MET A 139 32.70 -11.09 19.46
CA MET A 139 33.27 -10.21 20.49
C MET A 139 33.85 -10.97 21.69
N ALA A 140 33.40 -12.20 21.97
CA ALA A 140 33.90 -13.01 23.07
C ALA A 140 35.17 -13.79 22.72
N VAL A 141 35.48 -13.98 21.43
CA VAL A 141 36.69 -14.70 20.96
C VAL A 141 37.89 -13.76 20.73
N ASP A 142 37.66 -12.45 20.67
CA ASP A 142 38.69 -11.42 20.46
C ASP A 142 39.36 -10.92 21.78
N PHE A 143 39.23 -11.67 22.89
CA PHE A 143 39.89 -11.42 24.17
C PHE A 143 40.95 -12.46 24.54
#